data_AF-A0A1I4TLL5-F1
#
_entry.id   AF-A0A1I4TLL5-F1
#
_cell.length_a   1.000
_cell.length_b   1.000
_cell.length_c   1.000
_cell.angle_alpha   90.00
_cell.angle_beta   90.00
_cell.angle_gamma   90.00
#
_symmetry.space_group_name_H-M   'P 1'
#
loop_
_entity.id
_entity.type
_entity.pdbx_description
1 polymer ?
#
loop_
_entity_poly.entity_id
_entity_poly.type
_entity_poly.pdbx_seq_one_letter_code
_entity_poly.pdbx_strand_id
1 'polypeptide(L)'
;MKIRLASTIALTLAISACSDNNESTIGIYKHNVALTGTEIISEVKKDGDTYIFVGDAIKNKNVIALSKTPDGLSYNNIPLKVSEDGNTLYFGKITGTRVDANYLSERITTIENNKKICAELQAEVDKNEKTMPKEQWNDYNKLLKTKTPDGCHIIGAGMRW
;
A
#
# COMPACT_ATOMS: atom_id res chain seq x y z
N MET A 1 -0.15 14.55 75.89
CA MET A 1 -0.63 14.64 74.48
C MET A 1 0.39 15.38 73.65
N LYS A 2 0.99 14.74 72.64
CA LYS A 2 1.67 15.39 71.50
C LYS A 2 1.86 14.36 70.37
N ILE A 3 1.62 14.83 69.17
CA ILE A 3 1.08 14.11 68.01
C ILE A 3 2.17 13.29 67.31
N ARG A 4 1.88 12.03 66.97
CA ARG A 4 2.72 11.21 66.09
C ARG A 4 2.49 11.66 64.64
N LEU A 5 3.53 12.17 63.98
CA LEU A 5 3.52 12.38 62.53
C LEU A 5 3.51 11.01 61.84
N ALA A 6 2.43 10.72 61.13
CA ALA A 6 2.37 9.61 60.18
C ALA A 6 2.77 10.14 58.80
N SER A 7 3.96 9.78 58.34
CA SER A 7 4.43 10.07 56.98
C SER A 7 3.64 9.21 56.00
N THR A 8 2.71 9.82 55.27
CA THR A 8 1.97 9.15 54.19
C THR A 8 2.85 9.16 52.94
N ILE A 9 3.42 8.02 52.58
CA ILE A 9 4.09 7.84 51.29
C ILE A 9 2.97 7.73 50.25
N ALA A 10 2.73 8.82 49.52
CA ALA A 10 1.85 8.81 48.36
C ALA A 10 2.56 8.07 47.23
N LEU A 11 2.18 6.80 47.03
CA LEU A 11 2.61 5.99 45.91
C LEU A 11 1.90 6.51 44.65
N THR A 12 2.51 7.46 43.94
CA THR A 12 2.09 7.85 42.60
C THR A 12 2.34 6.68 41.65
N LEU A 13 1.30 5.87 41.45
CA LEU A 13 1.21 4.92 40.35
C LEU A 13 1.25 5.72 39.05
N ALA A 14 2.42 5.82 38.44
CA ALA A 14 2.54 6.18 37.05
C ALA A 14 1.85 5.09 36.24
N ILE A 15 0.60 5.35 35.85
CA ILE A 15 -0.09 4.58 34.82
C ILE A 15 0.64 4.92 33.53
N SER A 16 1.73 4.20 33.23
CA SER A 16 2.17 4.10 31.86
C SER A 16 0.99 3.49 31.12
N ALA A 17 0.31 4.29 30.31
CA ALA A 17 -0.62 3.76 29.33
C ALA A 17 0.18 2.70 28.56
N CYS A 18 -0.10 1.42 28.81
CA CYS A 18 0.41 0.33 28.00
C CYS A 18 -0.21 0.57 26.63
N SER A 19 0.50 1.30 25.78
CA SER A 19 0.23 1.35 24.35
C SER A 19 0.07 -0.10 23.92
N ASP A 20 -1.09 -0.46 23.39
CA ASP A 20 -1.35 -1.79 22.84
C ASP A 20 -0.19 -2.06 21.87
N ASN A 21 0.72 -3.01 22.18
CA ASN A 21 1.97 -3.21 21.41
C ASN A 21 1.68 -3.44 19.91
N ASN A 22 0.45 -3.84 19.61
CA ASN A 22 -0.11 -4.04 18.28
C ASN A 22 -0.24 -2.74 17.45
N GLU A 23 -0.36 -1.56 18.06
CA GLU A 23 -0.43 -0.28 17.33
C GLU A 23 0.83 -0.03 16.50
N SER A 24 1.99 -0.52 16.96
CA SER A 24 3.25 -0.44 16.20
C SER A 24 3.18 -1.18 14.85
N THR A 25 2.24 -2.12 14.68
CA THR A 25 2.05 -2.86 13.44
C THR A 25 1.18 -2.13 12.43
N ILE A 26 0.47 -1.08 12.83
CA ILE A 26 -0.35 -0.28 11.91
C ILE A 26 0.57 0.47 10.95
N GLY A 27 0.27 0.39 9.66
CA GLY A 27 1.08 1.03 8.63
C GLY A 27 0.86 0.48 7.24
N ILE A 28 1.58 1.09 6.30
CA ILE A 28 1.59 0.73 4.89
C ILE A 28 2.91 0.03 4.58
N TYR A 29 2.85 -1.10 3.89
CA TYR A 29 4.00 -1.94 3.59
C TYR A 29 4.06 -2.30 2.12
N LYS A 30 5.18 -1.98 1.48
CA LYS A 30 5.46 -2.33 0.09
C LYS A 30 6.21 -3.64 -0.01
N HIS A 31 5.79 -4.50 -0.92
CA HIS A 31 6.54 -5.69 -1.32
C HIS A 31 6.27 -6.01 -2.79
N ASN A 32 7.06 -6.92 -3.37
CA ASN A 32 6.87 -7.36 -4.75
C ASN A 32 6.46 -8.82 -4.79
N VAL A 33 5.58 -9.16 -5.74
CA VAL A 33 5.31 -10.56 -6.08
C VAL A 33 6.57 -11.17 -6.69
N ALA A 34 7.12 -12.21 -6.06
CA ALA A 34 8.39 -12.80 -6.48
C ALA A 34 8.44 -13.24 -7.95
N LEU A 35 7.32 -13.71 -8.50
CA LEU A 35 7.25 -14.21 -9.89
C LEU A 35 7.13 -13.10 -10.94
N THR A 36 6.37 -12.05 -10.64
CA THR A 36 6.04 -11.02 -11.65
C THR A 36 6.79 -9.71 -11.41
N GLY A 37 7.44 -9.55 -10.26
CA GLY A 37 8.01 -8.28 -9.82
C GLY A 37 6.97 -7.20 -9.55
N THR A 38 5.67 -7.54 -9.63
CA THR A 38 4.59 -6.56 -9.44
C THR A 38 4.58 -6.07 -8.00
N GLU A 39 4.63 -4.75 -7.85
CA GLU A 39 4.45 -4.09 -6.56
C GLU A 39 3.06 -4.37 -5.99
N ILE A 40 3.03 -4.70 -4.71
CA ILE A 40 1.85 -4.80 -3.87
C ILE A 40 2.05 -3.91 -2.64
N ILE A 41 1.01 -3.16 -2.33
CA ILE A 41 0.93 -2.36 -1.11
C ILE A 41 -0.02 -3.08 -0.17
N SER A 42 0.49 -3.56 0.96
CA SER A 42 -0.33 -4.04 2.07
C SER A 42 -0.59 -2.93 3.08
N GLU A 43 -1.71 -3.03 3.77
CA GLU A 43 -2.06 -2.12 4.86
C GLU A 43 -2.42 -2.96 6.10
N VAL A 44 -1.86 -2.58 7.25
CA VAL A 44 -2.39 -2.99 8.55
C VAL A 44 -3.06 -1.76 9.15
N LYS A 45 -4.33 -1.87 9.49
CA LYS A 45 -5.12 -0.79 10.07
C LYS A 45 -6.01 -1.28 11.19
N LYS A 46 -6.61 -0.34 11.90
CA LYS A 46 -7.60 -0.60 12.93
C LYS A 46 -8.97 -0.13 12.45
N ASP A 47 -9.98 -0.97 12.66
CA ASP A 47 -11.39 -0.66 12.41
C ASP A 47 -12.19 -1.00 13.68
N GLY A 48 -12.55 0.05 14.43
CA GLY A 48 -13.03 -0.07 15.79
C GLY A 48 -12.01 -0.78 16.70
N ASP A 49 -12.40 -1.92 17.27
CA ASP A 49 -11.53 -2.74 18.14
C ASP A 49 -10.78 -3.85 17.38
N THR A 50 -11.02 -3.97 16.07
CA THR A 50 -10.46 -5.04 15.23
C THR A 50 -9.26 -4.52 14.44
N TYR A 51 -8.19 -5.32 14.38
CA TYR A 51 -7.08 -5.07 13.46
C TYR A 51 -7.35 -5.79 12.14
N ILE A 52 -7.12 -5.08 11.03
CA ILE A 52 -7.36 -5.58 9.68
C ILE A 52 -6.05 -5.53 8.92
N PHE A 53 -5.71 -6.64 8.27
CA PHE A 53 -4.71 -6.70 7.24
C PHE A 53 -5.38 -6.68 5.86
N VAL A 54 -4.97 -5.77 4.99
CA VAL A 54 -5.37 -5.72 3.58
C VAL A 54 -4.15 -6.11 2.75
N GLY A 55 -4.21 -7.24 2.06
CA GLY A 55 -3.07 -7.76 1.32
C GLY A 55 -2.74 -7.00 0.03
N ASP A 56 -3.73 -6.37 -0.59
CA ASP A 56 -3.55 -5.42 -1.71
C ASP A 56 -4.49 -4.23 -1.48
N ALA A 57 -3.95 -3.18 -0.87
CA ALA A 57 -4.67 -1.97 -0.49
C ALA A 57 -5.10 -1.14 -1.70
N ILE A 58 -4.37 -1.18 -2.82
CA ILE A 58 -4.76 -0.50 -4.07
C ILE A 58 -6.04 -1.11 -4.63
N LYS A 59 -6.15 -2.45 -4.64
CA LYS A 59 -7.31 -3.17 -5.18
C LYS A 59 -8.35 -3.52 -4.11
N ASN A 60 -8.10 -3.19 -2.86
CA ASN A 60 -8.86 -3.62 -1.68
C ASN A 60 -9.13 -5.14 -1.68
N LYS A 61 -8.08 -5.95 -1.85
CA LYS A 61 -8.17 -7.42 -1.86
C LYS A 61 -7.50 -8.05 -0.66
N ASN A 62 -7.94 -9.26 -0.32
CA ASN A 62 -7.41 -10.05 0.79
C ASN A 62 -7.51 -9.29 2.13
N VAL A 63 -8.71 -8.82 2.44
CA VAL A 63 -9.05 -8.17 3.71
C VAL A 63 -9.24 -9.26 4.76
N ILE A 64 -8.42 -9.22 5.81
CA ILE A 64 -8.32 -10.25 6.83
C ILE A 64 -8.45 -9.58 8.20
N ALA A 65 -9.41 -10.01 9.00
CA ALA A 65 -9.47 -9.66 10.42
C ALA A 65 -8.42 -10.46 11.20
N LEU A 66 -7.60 -9.76 11.98
CA LEU A 66 -6.55 -10.34 12.78
C LEU A 66 -7.04 -10.60 14.21
N SER A 67 -6.69 -11.76 14.74
CA SER A 67 -6.92 -12.12 16.14
C SER A 67 -5.80 -11.56 17.00
N LYS A 68 -6.15 -10.92 18.12
CA LYS A 68 -5.22 -10.61 19.20
C LYS A 68 -4.87 -11.88 19.96
N THR A 69 -3.59 -12.12 20.18
CA THR A 69 -3.04 -13.21 20.99
C THR A 69 -2.08 -12.60 22.03
N PRO A 70 -1.65 -13.38 23.05
CA PRO A 70 -0.63 -12.90 24.00
C PRO A 70 0.68 -12.45 23.33
N ASP A 71 0.97 -13.00 22.14
CA ASP A 71 2.20 -12.74 21.38
C ASP A 71 2.02 -11.67 20.28
N GLY A 72 0.83 -11.06 20.14
CA GLY A 72 0.55 -10.00 19.18
C GLY A 72 -0.64 -10.29 18.27
N LEU A 73 -0.53 -9.96 16.98
CA LEU A 73 -1.59 -10.18 15.98
C LEU A 73 -1.34 -11.46 15.18
N SER A 74 -2.41 -12.18 14.81
CA SER A 74 -2.31 -13.38 13.98
C SER A 74 -3.57 -13.67 13.15
N TYR A 75 -3.44 -14.55 12.16
CA TYR A 75 -4.56 -15.11 11.41
C TYR A 75 -4.29 -16.59 11.13
N ASN A 76 -5.23 -17.48 11.45
CA ASN A 76 -5.07 -18.94 11.27
C ASN A 76 -3.74 -19.48 11.83
N ASN A 77 -3.37 -19.06 13.05
CA ASN A 77 -2.09 -19.39 13.71
C ASN A 77 -0.82 -18.90 13.00
N ILE A 78 -0.96 -18.05 11.97
CA ILE A 78 0.16 -17.36 11.33
C ILE A 78 0.36 -16.01 12.04
N PRO A 79 1.49 -15.80 12.72
CA PRO A 79 1.75 -14.53 13.41
C PRO A 79 2.05 -13.43 12.39
N LEU A 80 1.56 -12.23 12.68
CA LEU A 80 1.97 -10.99 12.04
C LEU A 80 3.01 -10.33 12.93
N LYS A 81 4.22 -10.15 12.42
CA LYS A 81 5.34 -9.55 13.15
C LYS A 81 5.89 -8.35 12.40
N VAL A 82 6.45 -7.42 13.15
CA VAL A 82 7.26 -6.34 12.60
C VAL A 82 8.66 -6.45 13.18
N SER A 83 9.68 -6.11 12.41
CA SER A 83 11.06 -6.00 12.90
C SER A 83 11.17 -5.01 14.05
N GLU A 84 12.22 -5.14 14.87
CA GLU A 84 12.43 -4.28 16.05
C GLU A 84 12.49 -2.79 15.72
N ASP A 85 13.01 -2.44 14.54
CA ASP A 85 13.07 -1.08 14.02
C ASP A 85 11.74 -0.57 13.43
N GLY A 86 10.71 -1.42 13.43
CA GLY A 86 9.39 -1.09 12.89
C GLY A 86 9.27 -1.17 11.37
N ASN A 87 10.37 -1.39 10.63
CA ASN A 87 10.42 -1.14 9.19
C ASN A 87 10.05 -2.34 8.31
N THR A 88 10.05 -3.55 8.83
CA THR A 88 9.78 -4.77 8.04
C THR A 88 8.62 -5.54 8.62
N LEU A 89 7.58 -5.76 7.82
CA LEU A 89 6.46 -6.64 8.13
C LEU A 89 6.78 -8.07 7.69
N TYR A 90 6.48 -9.03 8.56
CA TYR A 90 6.50 -10.47 8.27
C TYR A 90 5.11 -11.04 8.52
N PHE A 91 4.47 -11.57 7.47
CA PHE A 91 3.16 -12.21 7.59
C PHE A 91 2.99 -13.34 6.56
N GLY A 92 3.04 -14.59 7.04
CA GLY A 92 3.04 -15.76 6.15
C GLY A 92 4.23 -15.74 5.19
N LYS A 93 3.96 -15.62 3.87
CA LYS A 93 4.99 -15.51 2.83
C LYS A 93 5.33 -14.06 2.45
N ILE A 94 4.71 -13.08 3.11
CA ILE A 94 4.89 -11.66 2.82
C ILE A 94 6.01 -11.13 3.71
N THR A 95 7.02 -10.54 3.05
CA THR A 95 8.02 -9.69 3.68
C THR A 95 7.92 -8.32 3.02
N GLY A 96 7.46 -7.32 3.77
CA GLY A 96 7.20 -5.98 3.24
C GLY A 96 7.93 -4.89 3.98
N THR A 97 8.40 -3.87 3.26
CA THR A 97 9.07 -2.70 3.82
C THR A 97 8.04 -1.60 4.09
N ARG A 98 8.06 -1.02 5.28
CA ARG A 98 7.20 0.09 5.65
C ARG A 98 7.49 1.29 4.75
N VAL A 99 6.44 1.99 4.35
CA VAL A 99 6.50 3.21 3.57
C VAL A 99 5.71 4.32 4.27
N ASP A 100 5.88 5.55 3.79
CA ASP A 100 5.14 6.71 4.30
C ASP A 100 3.62 6.51 4.16
N ALA A 101 2.85 7.09 5.08
CA ALA A 101 1.40 6.98 5.10
C ALA A 101 0.75 7.50 3.80
N ASN A 102 1.36 8.51 3.15
CA ASN A 102 0.84 9.09 1.92
C ASN A 102 1.14 8.25 0.67
N TYR A 103 2.04 7.26 0.78
CA TYR A 103 2.49 6.46 -0.37
C TYR A 103 1.33 5.76 -1.10
N LEU A 104 0.36 5.24 -0.35
CA LEU A 104 -0.83 4.60 -0.92
C LEU A 104 -1.66 5.61 -1.72
N SER A 105 -1.96 6.78 -1.16
CA SER A 105 -2.74 7.82 -1.84
C SER A 105 -2.01 8.37 -3.09
N GLU A 106 -0.69 8.52 -3.02
CA GLU A 106 0.13 8.95 -4.16
C GLU A 106 0.11 7.93 -5.29
N ARG A 107 0.21 6.63 -4.97
CA ARG A 107 0.09 5.56 -5.99
C ARG A 107 -1.30 5.47 -6.59
N ILE A 108 -2.35 5.58 -5.79
CA ILE A 108 -3.73 5.63 -6.30
C ILE A 108 -3.90 6.79 -7.27
N THR A 109 -3.48 8.00 -6.87
CA THR A 109 -3.53 9.21 -7.71
C THR A 109 -2.76 9.02 -9.02
N THR A 110 -1.55 8.43 -8.95
CA THR A 110 -0.74 8.15 -10.14
C THR A 110 -1.44 7.18 -11.09
N ILE A 111 -2.06 6.11 -10.54
CA ILE A 111 -2.80 5.11 -11.34
C ILE A 111 -4.00 5.76 -12.04
N GLU A 112 -4.75 6.62 -11.33
CA GLU A 112 -5.91 7.33 -11.88
C GLU A 112 -5.49 8.30 -12.99
N ASN A 113 -4.42 9.07 -12.77
CA ASN A 113 -3.86 9.96 -13.79
C ASN A 113 -3.37 9.18 -15.02
N ASN A 114 -2.67 8.07 -14.83
CA ASN A 114 -2.20 7.22 -15.93
C ASN A 114 -3.38 6.64 -16.73
N LYS A 115 -4.48 6.23 -16.06
CA LYS A 115 -5.70 5.78 -16.75
C LYS A 115 -6.30 6.88 -17.63
N LYS A 116 -6.35 8.11 -17.11
CA LYS A 116 -6.85 9.27 -17.88
C LYS A 116 -5.99 9.54 -19.10
N ILE A 117 -4.68 9.62 -18.93
CA ILE A 117 -3.72 9.82 -20.05
C ILE A 117 -3.85 8.68 -21.07
N CYS A 118 -3.97 7.44 -20.60
CA CYS A 118 -4.13 6.27 -21.47
C CYS A 118 -5.39 6.37 -22.35
N ALA A 119 -6.52 6.81 -21.77
CA ALA A 119 -7.76 7.02 -22.50
C ALA A 119 -7.65 8.16 -23.53
N GLU A 120 -6.98 9.25 -23.18
CA GLU A 120 -6.74 10.39 -24.09
C GLU A 120 -5.87 9.96 -25.29
N LEU A 121 -4.79 9.22 -25.04
CA LEU A 121 -3.93 8.67 -26.08
C LEU A 121 -4.65 7.64 -26.96
N GLN A 122 -5.50 6.79 -26.38
CA GLN A 122 -6.31 5.85 -27.15
C GLN A 122 -7.27 6.58 -28.08
N ALA A 123 -7.95 7.62 -27.60
CA ALA A 123 -8.85 8.42 -28.44
C ALA A 123 -8.10 9.16 -29.56
N GLU A 124 -6.88 9.64 -29.30
CA GLU A 124 -6.01 10.23 -30.33
C GLU A 124 -5.63 9.19 -31.39
N VAL A 125 -5.25 7.97 -30.98
CA VAL A 125 -4.98 6.85 -31.88
C VAL A 125 -6.20 6.51 -32.73
N ASP A 126 -7.36 6.31 -32.13
CA ASP A 126 -8.59 5.93 -32.85
C ASP A 126 -8.98 6.94 -33.94
N LYS A 127 -8.69 8.23 -33.69
CA LYS A 127 -8.88 9.32 -34.65
C LYS A 127 -7.82 9.28 -35.75
N ASN A 128 -6.54 9.25 -35.37
CA ASN A 128 -5.42 9.37 -36.29
C ASN A 128 -5.25 8.13 -37.16
N GLU A 129 -5.57 6.95 -36.66
CA GLU A 129 -5.46 5.70 -37.41
C GLU A 129 -6.25 5.80 -38.72
N LYS A 130 -7.45 6.37 -38.71
CA LYS A 130 -8.30 6.42 -39.91
C LYS A 130 -7.88 7.48 -40.92
N THR A 131 -7.16 8.52 -40.49
CA THR A 131 -6.97 9.74 -41.29
C THR A 131 -5.51 10.04 -41.63
N MET A 132 -4.56 9.48 -40.89
CA MET A 132 -3.16 9.84 -41.01
C MET A 132 -2.45 9.02 -42.10
N PRO A 133 -1.70 9.68 -43.01
CA PRO A 133 -0.85 8.99 -43.98
C PRO A 133 0.21 8.11 -43.32
N LYS A 134 0.65 7.06 -44.01
CA LYS A 134 1.57 6.03 -43.50
C LYS A 134 2.82 6.58 -42.81
N GLU A 135 3.54 7.51 -43.44
CA GLU A 135 4.80 8.02 -42.91
C GLU A 135 4.58 8.79 -41.60
N GLN A 136 3.58 9.69 -41.59
CA GLN A 136 3.19 10.45 -40.40
C GLN A 136 2.71 9.53 -39.27
N TRP A 137 1.97 8.46 -39.60
CA TRP A 137 1.49 7.47 -38.65
C TRP A 137 2.63 6.71 -37.97
N ASN A 138 3.65 6.31 -38.74
CA ASN A 138 4.80 5.61 -38.22
C ASN A 138 5.65 6.51 -37.29
N ASP A 139 5.78 7.79 -37.60
CA ASP A 139 6.47 8.74 -36.72
C ASP A 139 5.65 9.08 -35.46
N TYR A 140 4.32 9.22 -35.61
CA TYR A 140 3.42 9.35 -34.47
C TYR A 140 3.53 8.16 -33.50
N ASN A 141 3.54 6.92 -34.00
CA ASN A 141 3.67 5.73 -33.14
C ASN A 141 5.01 5.64 -32.40
N LYS A 142 6.11 6.20 -32.95
CA LYS A 142 7.37 6.29 -32.21
C LYS A 142 7.25 7.25 -31.02
N LEU A 143 6.60 8.40 -31.21
CA LEU A 143 6.34 9.38 -30.16
C LEU A 143 5.30 8.89 -29.14
N LEU A 144 4.31 8.12 -29.60
CA LEU A 144 3.28 7.54 -28.72
C LEU A 144 3.92 6.65 -27.65
N LYS A 145 4.89 5.81 -28.04
CA LYS A 145 5.62 4.94 -27.09
C LYS A 145 6.30 5.70 -25.96
N THR A 146 6.76 6.93 -26.17
CA THR A 146 7.41 7.73 -25.12
C THR A 146 6.42 8.45 -24.23
N LYS A 147 5.17 8.64 -24.70
CA LYS A 147 4.08 9.27 -23.96
C LYS A 147 3.22 8.28 -23.18
N THR A 148 3.16 7.02 -23.62
CA THR A 148 2.35 5.96 -23.01
C THR A 148 2.86 5.65 -21.60
N PRO A 149 2.06 5.90 -20.54
CA PRO A 149 2.45 5.57 -19.18
C PRO A 149 2.56 4.06 -18.95
N ASP A 150 3.33 3.65 -17.94
CA ASP A 150 3.41 2.26 -17.52
C ASP A 150 2.03 1.67 -17.22
N GLY A 151 1.79 0.45 -17.72
CA GLY A 151 0.51 -0.26 -17.56
C GLY A 151 -0.59 0.19 -18.53
N CYS A 152 -0.34 1.17 -19.41
CA CYS A 152 -1.25 1.52 -20.49
C CYS A 152 -1.00 0.63 -21.72
N HIS A 153 -2.07 0.06 -22.27
CA HIS A 153 -2.03 -0.72 -23.50
C HIS A 153 -2.89 -0.05 -24.58
N ILE A 154 -2.24 0.59 -25.54
CA ILE A 154 -2.91 1.28 -26.65
C ILE A 154 -3.16 0.31 -27.80
N ILE A 155 -4.42 0.14 -28.18
CA ILE A 155 -4.88 -0.75 -29.25
C ILE A 155 -4.80 0.00 -30.59
N GLY A 156 -4.45 -0.69 -31.68
CA GLY A 156 -4.41 -0.11 -33.04
C GLY A 156 -3.13 0.67 -33.35
N ALA A 157 -2.24 0.91 -32.38
CA ALA A 157 -0.97 1.65 -32.53
C ALA A 157 0.17 0.84 -33.20
N GLY A 158 -0.12 0.11 -34.28
CA GLY A 158 0.86 -0.68 -35.03
C GLY A 158 1.51 0.10 -36.17
N MET A 159 2.79 -0.15 -36.45
CA MET A 159 3.46 0.40 -37.64
C MET A 159 2.79 -0.09 -38.93
N ARG A 160 2.71 0.77 -39.95
CA ARG A 160 2.20 0.44 -41.29
C ARG A 160 3.34 0.15 -42.25
N TRP A 161 3.17 -0.92 -43.03
CA TRP A 161 4.17 -1.44 -43.98
C TRP A 161 3.92 -1.02 -45.41
#